data_AF-A0A0G4IU05-F1
#
_entry.id   AF-A0A0G4IU05-F1
#
_cell.length_a   1.000
_cell.length_b   1.000
_cell.length_c   1.000
_cell.angle_alpha   90.00
_cell.angle_beta   90.00
_cell.angle_gamma   90.00
#
_symmetry.space_group_name_H-M   'P 1'
#
loop_
_entity.id
_entity.type
_entity.pdbx_description
1 polymer ?
#
loop_
_entity_poly.entity_id
_entity_poly.type
_entity_poly.pdbx_seq_one_letter_code
_entity_poly.pdbx_strand_id
1 'polypeptide(L)'
;MWAFHEDNFVLGAALVVIGMANVALVSLARIKRPQKLTLLPFAAIPFGFALQQICEASVWHGNLANQNAIRGFVFLAFPFWAAYVPCAMALMEVNRPRQRTESGIRSAYLSTTRKLVLSLFSVIGLLLFLYFTYALVINDPIHAELAGDHRIRYDITWPTVYGNDVSLMGTIIAGVYVGVVVGPFMVSSVGYTGLLGLCLFGALAAAIRIWEPSYASTASLFAALLSPSTFLITKREVAYRRACLQDKRRQPPPVPLDVL
;
A
#
# COMPACT_ATOMS: atom_id res chain seq x y z
N MET A 1 8.03 -1.02 -36.78
CA MET A 1 9.13 -0.80 -35.84
C MET A 1 8.91 0.58 -35.22
N TRP A 2 8.10 0.65 -34.17
CA TRP A 2 7.82 1.92 -33.50
C TRP A 2 8.91 2.08 -32.45
N ALA A 3 9.84 3.00 -32.69
CA ALA A 3 10.71 3.52 -31.64
C ALA A 3 9.80 4.22 -30.63
N PHE A 4 9.26 3.47 -29.68
CA PHE A 4 8.77 4.04 -28.44
C PHE A 4 10.01 4.68 -27.81
N HIS A 5 10.17 5.98 -28.05
CA HIS A 5 11.26 6.76 -27.48
C HIS A 5 11.28 6.54 -25.98
N GLU A 6 12.38 6.02 -25.45
CA GLU A 6 12.65 5.90 -24.02
C GLU A 6 12.26 7.20 -23.30
N ASP A 7 12.52 8.34 -23.95
CA ASP A 7 12.13 9.69 -23.55
C ASP A 7 10.66 9.83 -23.10
N ASN A 8 9.71 9.17 -23.77
CA ASN A 8 8.28 9.24 -23.44
C ASN A 8 7.95 8.49 -22.15
N PHE A 9 8.58 7.34 -21.92
CA PHE A 9 8.39 6.55 -20.69
C PHE A 9 8.94 7.31 -19.48
N VAL A 10 10.11 7.91 -19.64
CA VAL A 10 10.80 8.67 -18.60
C VAL A 10 10.03 9.93 -18.22
N LEU A 11 9.53 10.66 -19.22
CA LEU A 11 8.67 11.81 -19.00
C LEU A 11 7.37 11.40 -18.28
N GLY A 12 6.76 10.28 -18.67
CA GLY A 12 5.61 9.71 -18.01
C GLY A 12 5.90 9.38 -16.54
N ALA A 13 6.97 8.64 -16.27
CA ALA A 13 7.40 8.27 -14.92
C ALA A 13 7.67 9.52 -14.06
N ALA A 14 8.36 10.53 -14.60
CA ALA A 14 8.64 11.78 -13.91
C ALA A 14 7.34 12.52 -13.53
N LEU A 15 6.38 12.63 -14.45
CA LEU A 15 5.08 13.26 -14.17
C LEU A 15 4.29 12.52 -13.08
N VAL A 16 4.28 11.18 -13.10
CA VAL A 16 3.63 10.37 -12.07
C VAL A 16 4.32 10.57 -10.72
N VAL A 17 5.65 10.56 -10.67
CA VAL A 17 6.43 10.83 -9.45
C VAL A 17 6.11 12.20 -8.86
N ILE A 18 6.10 13.25 -9.69
CA ILE A 18 5.76 14.62 -9.26
C ILE A 18 4.32 14.68 -8.75
N GLY A 19 3.36 14.08 -9.47
CA GLY A 19 1.96 14.01 -9.06
C GLY A 19 1.79 13.33 -7.70
N MET A 20 2.42 12.17 -7.51
CA MET A 20 2.39 11.41 -6.26
C MET A 20 3.04 12.17 -5.10
N ALA A 21 4.21 12.78 -5.34
CA ALA A 21 4.90 13.57 -4.34
C ALA A 21 4.06 14.77 -3.90
N ASN A 22 3.44 15.49 -4.84
CA ASN A 22 2.55 16.61 -4.51
C ASN A 22 1.33 16.16 -3.70
N VAL A 23 0.69 15.06 -4.10
CA VAL A 23 -0.44 14.49 -3.36
C VAL A 23 -0.03 14.09 -1.94
N ALA A 24 1.12 13.44 -1.79
CA ALA A 24 1.67 13.10 -0.48
C ALA A 24 1.93 14.37 0.35
N LEU A 25 2.66 15.35 -0.18
CA LEU A 25 2.98 16.60 0.51
C LEU A 25 1.75 17.38 0.95
N VAL A 26 0.73 17.50 0.08
CA VAL A 26 -0.53 18.17 0.44
C VAL A 26 -1.28 17.37 1.51
N SER A 27 -1.26 16.04 1.45
CA SER A 27 -1.83 15.18 2.50
C SER A 27 -1.11 15.40 3.83
N LEU A 28 0.21 15.43 3.82
CA LEU A 28 1.07 15.65 4.98
C LEU A 28 0.83 17.01 5.63
N ALA A 29 0.77 18.07 4.83
CA ALA A 29 0.54 19.44 5.29
C ALA A 29 -0.81 19.61 6.02
N ARG A 30 -1.79 18.74 5.76
CA ARG A 30 -3.12 18.78 6.40
C ARG A 30 -3.16 18.09 7.77
N ILE A 31 -2.18 17.23 8.06
CA ILE A 31 -2.16 16.41 9.27
C ILE A 31 -1.52 17.21 10.42
N LYS A 32 -2.28 17.44 11.50
CA LYS A 32 -1.75 18.11 12.70
C LYS A 32 -0.96 17.12 13.58
N ARG A 33 -0.06 17.63 14.43
CA ARG A 33 0.76 16.83 15.38
C ARG A 33 0.03 15.65 16.05
N PRO A 34 -1.16 15.79 16.67
CA PRO A 34 -1.83 14.67 17.35
C PRO A 34 -2.36 13.59 16.40
N GLN A 35 -2.52 13.88 15.10
CA GLN A 35 -3.01 12.95 14.09
C GLN A 35 -1.86 12.32 13.28
N LYS A 36 -0.64 12.87 13.40
CA LYS A 36 0.51 12.54 12.57
C LYS A 36 0.84 11.06 12.63
N LEU A 37 1.06 10.50 13.81
CA LEU A 37 1.48 9.10 13.95
C LEU A 37 0.48 8.09 13.35
N THR A 38 -0.81 8.42 13.35
CA THR A 38 -1.86 7.50 12.87
C THR A 38 -2.20 7.65 11.38
N LEU A 39 -2.08 8.86 10.81
CA LEU A 39 -2.46 9.14 9.42
C LEU A 39 -1.27 9.22 8.48
N LEU A 40 -0.08 9.52 9.02
CA LEU A 40 1.15 9.71 8.26
C LEU A 40 1.49 8.48 7.41
N PRO A 41 1.49 7.23 7.95
CA PRO A 41 1.88 6.08 7.14
C PRO A 41 0.96 5.87 5.93
N PHE A 42 -0.35 6.01 6.13
CA PHE A 42 -1.33 5.88 5.05
C PHE A 42 -1.16 6.99 4.00
N ALA A 43 -0.97 8.24 4.43
CA ALA A 43 -0.76 9.38 3.54
C ALA A 43 0.57 9.31 2.76
N ALA A 44 1.52 8.50 3.21
CA ALA A 44 2.82 8.32 2.57
C ALA A 44 2.85 7.17 1.56
N ILE A 45 1.76 6.40 1.37
CA ILE A 45 1.67 5.35 0.35
C ILE A 45 2.05 5.87 -1.06
N PRO A 46 1.56 7.04 -1.55
CA PRO A 46 1.97 7.54 -2.87
C PRO A 46 3.48 7.77 -3.00
N PHE A 47 4.15 8.13 -1.91
CA PHE A 47 5.61 8.31 -1.91
C PHE A 47 6.35 6.98 -2.12
N GLY A 48 5.86 5.89 -1.51
CA GLY A 48 6.42 4.55 -1.75
C GLY A 48 6.32 4.12 -3.22
N PHE A 49 5.19 4.39 -3.87
CA PHE A 49 5.04 4.15 -5.31
C PHE A 49 5.96 5.06 -6.15
N ALA A 50 6.16 6.31 -5.75
CA ALA A 50 7.12 7.20 -6.41
C ALA A 50 8.55 6.66 -6.38
N LEU A 51 8.99 6.16 -5.22
CA LEU A 51 10.29 5.51 -5.11
C LEU A 51 10.38 4.26 -5.99
N GLN A 52 9.31 3.45 -6.03
CA GLN A 52 9.28 2.24 -6.85
C GLN A 52 9.41 2.59 -8.34
N GLN A 53 8.75 3.65 -8.80
CA GLN A 53 8.84 4.13 -10.18
C GLN A 53 10.22 4.69 -10.52
N ILE A 54 10.89 5.38 -9.58
CA ILE A 54 12.27 5.83 -9.77
C ILE A 54 13.21 4.63 -9.93
N CYS A 55 13.05 3.59 -9.10
CA CYS A 55 13.82 2.35 -9.23
C CYS A 55 13.56 1.69 -10.59
N GLU A 56 12.30 1.55 -11.00
CA GLU A 56 11.93 0.96 -12.31
C GLU A 56 12.56 1.76 -13.46
N ALA A 57 12.39 3.08 -13.48
CA ALA A 57 12.96 3.96 -14.51
C ALA A 57 14.49 3.92 -14.53
N SER A 58 15.13 3.67 -13.38
CA SER A 58 16.57 3.49 -13.28
C SER A 58 17.04 2.15 -13.84
N VAL A 59 16.23 1.09 -13.76
CA VAL A 59 16.53 -0.18 -14.45
C VAL A 59 16.44 0.00 -15.97
N TRP A 60 15.45 0.78 -16.44
CA TRP A 60 15.30 1.09 -17.86
C TRP A 60 16.50 1.87 -18.44
N HIS A 61 17.01 2.89 -17.74
CA HIS A 61 18.16 3.68 -18.24
C HIS A 61 19.53 3.08 -17.93
N GLY A 62 19.67 2.46 -16.76
CA GLY A 62 20.96 2.26 -16.11
C GLY A 62 21.72 1.03 -16.57
N ASN A 63 21.35 0.42 -17.70
CA ASN A 63 21.63 -0.97 -18.07
C ASN A 63 20.87 -1.95 -17.14
N LEU A 64 20.34 -3.03 -17.71
CA LEU A 64 19.72 -4.15 -16.99
C LEU A 64 20.67 -4.82 -15.97
N ALA A 65 21.94 -4.40 -15.93
CA ALA A 65 22.93 -4.78 -14.93
C ALA A 65 22.90 -3.92 -13.64
N ASN A 66 22.08 -2.86 -13.55
CA ASN A 66 22.01 -2.01 -12.37
C ASN A 66 21.34 -2.70 -11.17
N GLN A 67 22.13 -3.49 -10.43
CA GLN A 67 21.67 -4.29 -9.30
C GLN A 67 21.01 -3.46 -8.19
N ASN A 68 21.47 -2.22 -7.95
CA ASN A 68 20.86 -1.35 -6.94
C ASN A 68 19.43 -0.95 -7.32
N ALA A 69 19.21 -0.59 -8.58
CA ALA A 69 17.87 -0.25 -9.10
C ALA A 69 16.94 -1.47 -9.10
N ILE A 70 17.44 -2.63 -9.52
CA ILE A 70 16.70 -3.90 -9.53
C ILE A 70 16.28 -4.28 -8.11
N ARG A 71 17.23 -4.33 -7.18
CA ARG A 71 16.96 -4.65 -5.77
C ARG A 71 16.00 -3.65 -5.14
N GLY A 72 16.16 -2.35 -5.42
CA GLY A 72 15.25 -1.31 -4.94
C GLY A 72 13.81 -1.52 -5.43
N PHE A 73 13.64 -1.81 -6.72
CA PHE A 73 12.34 -2.09 -7.32
C PHE A 73 11.70 -3.34 -6.70
N VAL A 74 12.43 -4.46 -6.64
CA VAL A 74 11.92 -5.73 -6.10
C VAL A 74 11.62 -5.61 -4.60
N PHE A 75 12.48 -4.92 -3.84
CA PHE A 75 12.25 -4.67 -2.41
C PHE A 75 10.95 -3.90 -2.17
N LEU A 76 10.70 -2.85 -2.96
CA LEU A 76 9.49 -2.05 -2.85
C LEU A 76 8.26 -2.85 -3.29
N ALA A 77 8.35 -3.57 -4.40
CA ALA A 77 7.24 -4.35 -4.95
C ALA A 77 6.80 -5.49 -4.02
N PHE A 78 7.73 -6.20 -3.38
CA PHE A 78 7.42 -7.40 -2.59
C PHE A 78 7.52 -7.16 -1.07
N PRO A 79 8.70 -7.15 -0.42
CA PRO A 79 8.77 -7.04 1.03
C PRO A 79 8.07 -5.80 1.58
N PHE A 80 8.36 -4.62 1.03
CA PHE A 80 7.94 -3.34 1.61
C PHE A 80 6.43 -3.25 1.77
N TRP A 81 5.65 -3.50 0.70
CA TRP A 81 4.19 -3.39 0.76
C TRP A 81 3.55 -4.44 1.67
N ALA A 82 4.13 -5.64 1.77
CA ALA A 82 3.63 -6.70 2.65
C ALA A 82 3.57 -6.26 4.11
N ALA A 83 4.57 -5.55 4.61
CA ALA A 83 4.56 -5.02 5.97
C ALA A 83 3.91 -3.63 6.07
N TYR A 84 4.19 -2.73 5.12
CA TYR A 84 3.83 -1.32 5.23
C TYR A 84 2.32 -1.09 5.18
N VAL A 85 1.62 -1.73 4.25
CA VAL A 85 0.17 -1.55 4.05
C VAL A 85 -0.65 -1.96 5.28
N PRO A 86 -0.53 -3.21 5.80
CA PRO A 86 -1.32 -3.60 6.97
C PRO A 86 -0.99 -2.76 8.20
N CYS A 87 0.29 -2.39 8.41
CA CYS A 87 0.68 -1.51 9.50
C CYS A 87 0.04 -0.12 9.38
N ALA A 88 0.08 0.48 8.19
CA ALA A 88 -0.53 1.78 7.93
C ALA A 88 -2.04 1.76 8.19
N MET A 89 -2.72 0.68 7.77
CA MET A 89 -4.15 0.50 8.00
C MET A 89 -4.47 0.27 9.48
N ALA A 90 -3.68 -0.54 10.19
CA ALA A 90 -3.84 -0.79 11.62
C ALA A 90 -3.66 0.50 12.46
N LEU A 91 -2.69 1.35 12.09
CA LEU A 91 -2.45 2.64 12.75
C LEU A 91 -3.53 3.67 12.44
N MET A 92 -4.11 3.62 11.23
CA MET A 92 -5.18 4.52 10.82
C MET A 92 -6.51 4.20 11.51
N GLU A 93 -6.73 2.93 11.90
CA GLU A 93 -7.96 2.46 12.53
C GLU A 93 -8.19 3.11 13.91
N VAL A 94 -9.09 4.10 13.96
CA VAL A 94 -9.49 4.77 15.20
C VAL A 94 -10.59 3.98 15.88
N ASN A 95 -10.60 3.96 17.22
CA ASN A 95 -11.80 3.65 17.99
C ASN A 95 -12.85 4.73 17.70
N ARG A 96 -13.64 4.58 16.65
CA ARG A 96 -14.76 5.48 16.39
C ARG A 96 -15.90 5.10 17.32
N PRO A 97 -16.28 5.94 18.31
CA PRO A 97 -17.56 5.76 18.97
C PRO A 97 -18.63 5.98 17.91
N ARG A 98 -19.29 4.89 17.49
CA ARG A 98 -20.43 4.96 16.56
C ARG A 98 -21.48 5.83 17.23
N GLN A 99 -21.78 6.99 16.64
CA GLN A 99 -22.77 7.92 17.17
C GLN A 99 -24.11 7.19 17.35
N ARG A 100 -24.58 7.12 18.61
CA ARG A 100 -25.98 7.00 19.02
C ARG A 100 -26.86 6.10 18.14
N THR A 101 -26.56 4.81 18.11
CA THR A 101 -27.61 3.80 17.91
C THR A 101 -27.60 2.96 19.17
N GLU A 102 -28.78 2.74 19.79
CA GLU A 102 -28.99 2.25 21.16
C GLU A 102 -28.31 0.90 21.50
N SER A 103 -27.71 0.21 20.54
CA SER A 103 -26.87 -0.97 20.77
C SER A 103 -25.39 -0.61 20.97
N GLY A 104 -25.07 0.18 22.00
CA GLY A 104 -23.70 0.63 22.31
C GLY A 104 -22.69 -0.51 22.52
N ILE A 105 -23.15 -1.66 23.02
CA ILE A 105 -22.32 -2.85 23.30
C ILE A 105 -21.79 -3.49 22.01
N ARG A 106 -22.62 -3.60 20.97
CA ARG A 106 -22.24 -4.25 19.69
C ARG A 106 -21.17 -3.45 18.94
N SER A 107 -21.17 -2.13 19.07
CA SER A 107 -20.18 -1.26 18.42
C SER A 107 -18.79 -1.36 19.05
N ALA A 108 -18.69 -1.55 20.36
CA ALA A 108 -17.41 -1.68 21.04
C ALA A 108 -16.71 -2.99 20.65
N TYR A 109 -17.44 -4.11 20.66
CA TYR A 109 -16.91 -5.43 20.29
C TYR A 109 -16.36 -5.46 18.85
N LEU A 110 -17.13 -4.95 17.88
CA LEU A 110 -16.72 -4.89 16.47
C LEU A 110 -15.43 -4.07 16.27
N SER A 111 -15.23 -2.99 17.04
CA SER A 111 -14.01 -2.18 16.97
C SER A 111 -12.78 -2.97 17.44
N THR A 112 -12.91 -3.73 18.53
CA THR A 112 -11.82 -4.54 19.07
C THR A 112 -11.46 -5.69 18.13
N THR A 113 -12.47 -6.41 17.58
CA THR A 113 -12.24 -7.51 16.64
C THR A 113 -11.53 -7.02 15.37
N ARG A 114 -11.92 -5.87 14.81
CA ARG A 114 -11.24 -5.31 13.62
C ARG A 114 -9.78 -4.99 13.88
N LYS A 115 -9.48 -4.36 15.01
CA LYS A 115 -8.09 -4.06 15.40
C LYS A 115 -7.25 -5.32 15.56
N LEU A 116 -7.83 -6.37 16.15
CA LEU A 116 -7.17 -7.66 16.25
C LEU A 116 -6.88 -8.23 14.87
N VAL A 117 -7.85 -8.25 13.96
CA VAL A 117 -7.67 -8.74 12.59
C VAL A 117 -6.63 -7.93 11.82
N LEU A 118 -6.64 -6.60 11.91
CA LEU A 118 -5.63 -5.73 11.29
C LEU A 118 -4.24 -5.94 11.89
N SER A 119 -4.15 -6.21 13.20
CA SER A 119 -2.89 -6.57 13.85
C SER A 119 -2.37 -7.91 13.35
N LEU A 120 -3.24 -8.92 13.19
CA LEU A 120 -2.87 -10.21 12.59
C LEU A 120 -2.33 -10.03 11.17
N PHE A 121 -2.99 -9.23 10.33
CA PHE A 121 -2.46 -8.90 9.01
C PHE A 121 -1.08 -8.22 9.09
N SER A 122 -0.86 -7.32 10.06
CA SER A 122 0.45 -6.67 10.25
C SER A 122 1.53 -7.67 10.65
N VAL A 123 1.22 -8.64 11.51
CA VAL A 123 2.16 -9.69 11.92
C VAL A 123 2.49 -10.60 10.73
N ILE A 124 1.48 -11.07 9.99
CA ILE A 124 1.70 -11.90 8.79
C ILE A 124 2.49 -11.10 7.74
N GLY A 125 2.18 -9.83 7.56
CA GLY A 125 2.91 -8.93 6.66
C GLY A 125 4.36 -8.72 7.05
N LEU A 126 4.66 -8.60 8.34
CA LEU A 126 6.03 -8.55 8.85
C LEU A 126 6.77 -9.86 8.58
N LEU A 127 6.13 -11.02 8.77
CA LEU A 127 6.73 -12.32 8.45
C LEU A 127 7.03 -12.44 6.95
N LEU A 128 6.11 -12.01 6.08
CA LEU A 128 6.34 -11.95 4.64
C LEU A 128 7.47 -10.98 4.28
N PHE A 129 7.54 -9.80 4.92
CA PHE A 129 8.64 -8.86 4.72
C PHE A 129 9.99 -9.50 5.05
N LEU A 130 10.10 -10.18 6.19
CA LEU A 130 11.33 -10.86 6.59
C LEU A 130 11.68 -11.98 5.62
N TYR A 131 10.71 -12.80 5.22
CA TYR A 131 10.89 -13.87 4.24
C TYR A 131 11.38 -13.35 2.89
N PHE A 132 10.68 -12.37 2.29
CA PHE A 132 11.06 -11.81 1.00
C PHE A 132 12.37 -11.03 1.06
N THR A 133 12.65 -10.32 2.17
CA THR A 133 13.93 -9.62 2.34
C THR A 133 15.08 -10.62 2.46
N TYR A 134 14.91 -11.69 3.25
CA TYR A 134 15.88 -12.77 3.33
C TYR A 134 16.14 -13.38 1.95
N ALA A 135 15.09 -13.73 1.22
CA ALA A 135 15.23 -14.30 -0.12
C ALA A 135 15.83 -13.31 -1.14
N LEU A 136 15.61 -11.99 -0.99
CA LEU A 136 16.27 -10.95 -1.80
C LEU A 136 17.78 -10.82 -1.50
N VAL A 137 18.18 -11.07 -0.26
CA VAL A 137 19.59 -11.00 0.17
C VAL A 137 20.37 -12.22 -0.29
N ILE A 138 19.79 -13.42 -0.21
CA ILE A 138 20.48 -14.66 -0.62
C ILE A 138 20.54 -14.84 -2.15
N ASN A 139 19.56 -14.31 -2.89
CA ASN A 139 19.51 -14.40 -4.35
C ASN A 139 20.28 -13.21 -4.96
N ASP A 140 21.60 -13.29 -4.96
CA ASP A 140 22.51 -12.30 -5.56
C ASP A 140 23.39 -13.00 -6.61
N PRO A 141 23.39 -12.57 -7.89
CA PRO A 141 22.67 -11.42 -8.46
C PRO A 141 21.20 -11.71 -8.82
N ILE A 142 20.40 -10.64 -8.90
CA ILE A 142 19.06 -10.70 -9.49
C ILE A 142 19.19 -10.36 -10.96
N HIS A 143 18.77 -11.28 -11.83
CA HIS A 143 18.84 -11.05 -13.27
C HIS A 143 17.59 -10.30 -13.73
N ALA A 144 17.80 -9.18 -14.43
CA ALA A 144 16.75 -8.49 -15.16
C ALA A 144 17.00 -8.70 -16.66
N GLU A 145 15.98 -9.13 -17.38
CA GLU A 145 16.03 -9.40 -18.80
C GLU A 145 14.93 -8.65 -19.52
N LEU A 146 15.20 -8.19 -20.74
CA LEU A 146 14.16 -7.64 -21.60
C LEU A 146 13.31 -8.79 -22.15
N ALA A 147 12.07 -8.89 -21.71
CA ALA A 147 11.10 -9.86 -22.22
C ALA A 147 10.31 -9.23 -23.38
N GLY A 148 10.93 -9.22 -24.56
CA GLY A 148 10.43 -8.50 -25.75
C GLY A 148 10.74 -6.99 -25.67
N ASP A 149 10.13 -6.22 -26.57
CA ASP A 149 10.55 -4.82 -26.82
C ASP A 149 10.16 -3.81 -25.73
N HIS A 150 9.28 -4.18 -24.79
CA HIS A 150 8.64 -3.23 -23.86
C HIS A 150 8.44 -3.77 -22.44
N ARG A 151 9.26 -4.72 -21.98
CA ARG A 151 9.08 -5.37 -20.66
C ARG A 151 10.40 -5.73 -20.01
N ILE A 152 10.48 -5.51 -18.71
CA ILE A 152 11.56 -6.06 -17.88
C ILE A 152 11.00 -7.25 -17.11
N ARG A 153 11.58 -8.42 -17.35
CA ARG A 153 11.38 -9.61 -16.52
C ARG A 153 12.48 -9.65 -15.48
N TYR A 154 12.08 -9.69 -14.21
CA TYR A 154 13.00 -9.94 -13.11
C TYR A 154 12.98 -11.44 -12.85
N ASP A 155 14.07 -12.13 -13.17
CA ASP A 155 14.24 -13.53 -12.78
C ASP A 155 14.62 -13.55 -11.30
N ILE A 156 13.59 -13.75 -10.49
CA ILE A 156 13.74 -13.92 -9.07
C ILE A 156 13.41 -15.37 -8.79
N THR A 157 14.47 -16.17 -8.62
CA THR A 157 14.37 -17.56 -8.20
C THR A 157 13.97 -17.59 -6.73
N TRP A 158 12.71 -17.23 -6.46
CA TRP A 158 12.12 -17.51 -5.17
C TRP A 158 12.04 -19.03 -5.05
N PRO A 159 12.52 -19.65 -3.96
CA PRO A 159 12.55 -21.11 -3.79
C PRO A 159 11.19 -21.82 -3.98
N THR A 160 10.10 -21.09 -4.16
CA THR A 160 8.72 -21.61 -4.20
C THR A 160 7.77 -20.86 -5.14
N VAL A 161 8.07 -19.65 -5.65
CA VAL A 161 7.04 -18.76 -6.23
C VAL A 161 7.05 -18.67 -7.78
N TYR A 162 8.20 -18.86 -8.44
CA TYR A 162 8.32 -18.63 -9.90
C TYR A 162 9.22 -19.65 -10.64
N GLY A 163 9.18 -20.92 -10.25
CA GLY A 163 9.63 -21.99 -11.14
C GLY A 163 8.58 -22.23 -12.24
N ASN A 164 8.98 -22.78 -13.39
CA ASN A 164 8.04 -23.21 -14.45
C ASN A 164 7.03 -24.26 -13.95
N ASP A 165 7.30 -24.89 -12.81
CA ASP A 165 6.32 -25.62 -12.02
C ASP A 165 5.65 -24.66 -11.04
N VAL A 166 4.41 -24.28 -11.34
CA VAL A 166 3.52 -23.58 -10.40
C VAL A 166 3.32 -24.48 -9.19
N SER A 167 4.24 -24.40 -8.24
CA SER A 167 4.15 -25.19 -7.03
C SER A 167 2.95 -24.70 -6.22
N LEU A 168 2.20 -25.64 -5.63
CA LEU A 168 1.09 -25.31 -4.72
C LEU A 168 1.52 -24.28 -3.65
N MET A 169 2.76 -24.39 -3.19
CA MET A 169 3.35 -23.47 -2.21
C MET A 169 3.48 -22.04 -2.76
N GLY A 170 3.90 -21.86 -4.01
CA GLY A 170 3.99 -20.56 -4.67
C GLY A 170 2.63 -19.87 -4.78
N THR A 171 1.60 -20.61 -5.19
CA THR A 171 0.22 -20.11 -5.25
C THR A 171 -0.28 -19.71 -3.86
N ILE A 172 0.00 -20.50 -2.82
CA ILE A 172 -0.35 -20.17 -1.43
C ILE A 172 0.33 -18.88 -0.99
N ILE A 173 1.64 -18.75 -1.19
CA ILE A 173 2.40 -17.54 -0.80
C ILE A 173 1.87 -16.30 -1.53
N ALA A 174 1.60 -16.40 -2.83
CA ALA A 174 1.00 -15.31 -3.61
C ALA A 174 -0.39 -14.94 -3.08
N GLY A 175 -1.23 -15.93 -2.79
CA GLY A 175 -2.56 -15.72 -2.20
C GLY A 175 -2.49 -15.05 -0.82
N VAL A 176 -1.57 -15.47 0.03
CA VAL A 176 -1.33 -14.86 1.35
C VAL A 176 -0.84 -13.42 1.19
N TYR A 177 0.11 -13.16 0.28
CA TYR A 177 0.59 -11.81 -0.02
C TYR A 177 -0.56 -10.89 -0.46
N VAL A 178 -1.36 -11.31 -1.44
CA VAL A 178 -2.53 -10.53 -1.89
C VAL A 178 -3.51 -10.31 -0.75
N GLY A 179 -3.78 -11.34 0.06
CA GLY A 179 -4.64 -11.24 1.24
C GLY A 179 -4.13 -10.23 2.27
N VAL A 180 -2.81 -10.19 2.51
CA VAL A 180 -2.18 -9.25 3.45
C VAL A 180 -2.18 -7.82 2.93
N VAL A 181 -2.00 -7.61 1.64
CA VAL A 181 -1.98 -6.26 1.04
C VAL A 181 -3.40 -5.72 0.85
N VAL A 182 -4.35 -6.55 0.39
CA VAL A 182 -5.73 -6.13 0.10
C VAL A 182 -6.65 -6.23 1.32
N GLY A 183 -6.51 -7.29 2.12
CA GLY A 183 -7.40 -7.61 3.26
C GLY A 183 -7.57 -6.47 4.28
N PRO A 184 -6.52 -5.75 4.69
CA PRO A 184 -6.64 -4.62 5.61
C PRO A 184 -7.60 -3.53 5.13
N PHE A 185 -7.65 -3.27 3.82
CA PHE A 185 -8.57 -2.29 3.24
C PHE A 185 -10.04 -2.73 3.35
N MET A 186 -10.30 -4.04 3.22
CA MET A 186 -11.64 -4.64 3.36
C MET A 186 -12.14 -4.63 4.81
N VAL A 187 -11.23 -4.82 5.77
CA VAL A 187 -11.56 -4.94 7.19
C VAL A 187 -11.69 -3.57 7.88
N SER A 188 -10.97 -2.56 7.41
CA SER A 188 -10.95 -1.24 8.04
C SER A 188 -12.33 -0.57 8.04
N SER A 189 -12.62 0.18 9.11
CA SER A 189 -13.86 0.97 9.24
C SER A 189 -13.77 2.36 8.62
N VAL A 190 -12.61 2.71 8.06
CA VAL A 190 -12.39 4.01 7.44
C VAL A 190 -13.18 4.09 6.11
N GLY A 191 -13.85 5.22 5.89
CA GLY A 191 -14.70 5.37 4.70
C GLY A 191 -13.86 5.29 3.42
N TYR A 192 -14.42 4.64 2.39
CA TYR A 192 -13.80 4.41 1.08
C TYR A 192 -12.60 3.46 1.02
N THR A 193 -12.06 2.97 2.14
CA THR A 193 -10.95 2.00 2.09
C THR A 193 -11.40 0.67 1.48
N GLY A 194 -12.62 0.22 1.75
CA GLY A 194 -13.17 -0.98 1.11
C GLY A 194 -13.25 -0.86 -0.41
N LEU A 195 -13.73 0.29 -0.92
CA LEU A 195 -13.72 0.55 -2.37
C LEU A 195 -12.29 0.54 -2.93
N LEU A 196 -11.35 1.17 -2.22
CA LEU A 196 -9.94 1.19 -2.60
C LEU A 196 -9.35 -0.22 -2.70
N GLY A 197 -9.63 -1.08 -1.72
CA GLY A 197 -9.17 -2.46 -1.76
C GLY A 197 -9.84 -3.27 -2.87
N LEU A 198 -11.09 -2.97 -3.25
CA LEU A 198 -11.77 -3.66 -4.37
C LEU A 198 -11.13 -3.24 -5.70
N CYS A 199 -10.85 -1.96 -5.87
CA CYS A 199 -10.08 -1.45 -7.00
C CYS A 199 -8.68 -2.09 -7.05
N LEU A 200 -8.01 -2.21 -5.90
CA LEU A 200 -6.69 -2.82 -5.81
C LEU A 200 -6.73 -4.32 -6.18
N PHE A 201 -7.72 -5.06 -5.65
CA PHE A 201 -7.94 -6.46 -5.99
C PHE A 201 -8.25 -6.63 -7.47
N GLY A 202 -9.13 -5.81 -8.03
CA GLY A 202 -9.48 -5.82 -9.45
C GLY A 202 -8.27 -5.52 -10.34
N ALA A 203 -7.44 -4.55 -9.97
CA ALA A 203 -6.22 -4.22 -10.68
C ALA A 203 -5.16 -5.34 -10.58
N LEU A 204 -5.04 -6.02 -9.44
CA LEU A 204 -4.19 -7.22 -9.29
C LEU A 204 -4.70 -8.38 -10.12
N ALA A 205 -6.01 -8.64 -10.10
CA ALA A 205 -6.62 -9.69 -10.93
C ALA A 205 -6.45 -9.40 -12.42
N ALA A 206 -6.62 -8.14 -12.84
CA ALA A 206 -6.34 -7.70 -14.19
C ALA A 206 -4.86 -7.88 -14.54
N ALA A 207 -3.93 -7.51 -13.65
CA ALA A 207 -2.51 -7.73 -13.85
C ALA A 207 -2.18 -9.22 -14.06
N ILE A 208 -2.78 -10.11 -13.26
CA ILE A 208 -2.61 -11.57 -13.38
C ILE A 208 -3.21 -12.09 -14.69
N ARG A 209 -4.36 -11.57 -15.13
CA ARG A 209 -5.02 -12.02 -16.37
C ARG A 209 -4.37 -11.48 -17.63
N ILE A 210 -3.81 -10.28 -17.56
CA ILE A 210 -3.10 -9.62 -18.66
C ILE A 210 -1.64 -10.11 -18.74
N TRP A 211 -1.22 -11.00 -17.83
CA TRP A 211 0.16 -11.47 -17.62
C TRP A 211 0.78 -12.29 -18.75
N GLU A 212 0.31 -12.20 -19.98
CA GLU A 212 0.98 -12.84 -21.12
C GLU A 212 1.58 -11.90 -22.18
N PRO A 213 1.23 -10.59 -22.31
CA PRO A 213 2.05 -9.76 -23.20
C PRO A 213 2.30 -8.26 -22.91
N SER A 214 1.91 -7.63 -21.79
CA SER A 214 2.05 -6.16 -21.72
C SER A 214 2.32 -5.62 -20.32
N TYR A 215 3.60 -5.41 -20.01
CA TYR A 215 4.09 -4.99 -18.68
C TYR A 215 4.77 -3.60 -18.68
N ALA A 216 4.22 -2.65 -19.43
CA ALA A 216 4.50 -1.25 -19.15
C ALA A 216 3.60 -0.80 -17.97
N SER A 217 4.09 -1.12 -16.76
CA SER A 217 3.75 -0.56 -15.46
C SER A 217 2.31 -0.70 -14.94
N THR A 218 1.93 -1.93 -14.55
CA THR A 218 0.80 -2.14 -13.61
C THR A 218 0.99 -1.34 -12.32
N ALA A 219 2.25 -1.16 -11.87
CA ALA A 219 2.61 -0.27 -10.76
C ALA A 219 2.16 1.19 -10.99
N SER A 220 2.23 1.71 -12.22
CA SER A 220 1.76 3.06 -12.56
C SER A 220 0.23 3.16 -12.53
N LEU A 221 -0.47 2.13 -12.97
CA LEU A 221 -1.93 2.05 -12.86
C LEU A 221 -2.35 2.06 -11.39
N PHE A 222 -1.65 1.28 -10.54
CA PHE A 222 -1.84 1.33 -9.09
C PHE A 222 -1.57 2.72 -8.53
N ALA A 223 -0.43 3.34 -8.88
CA ALA A 223 -0.10 4.70 -8.46
C ALA A 223 -1.19 5.71 -8.85
N ALA A 224 -1.70 5.64 -10.07
CA ALA A 224 -2.74 6.54 -10.59
C ALA A 224 -4.08 6.38 -9.85
N LEU A 225 -4.46 5.16 -9.49
CA LEU A 225 -5.70 4.88 -8.76
C LEU A 225 -5.58 5.19 -7.26
N LEU A 226 -4.44 4.83 -6.65
CA LEU A 226 -4.22 4.94 -5.21
C LEU A 226 -3.96 6.38 -4.77
N SER A 227 -3.29 7.19 -5.58
CA SER A 227 -2.93 8.57 -5.20
C SER A 227 -4.13 9.48 -4.90
N PRO A 228 -5.11 9.67 -5.81
CA PRO A 228 -6.28 10.49 -5.50
C PRO A 228 -7.13 9.87 -4.38
N SER A 229 -7.22 8.54 -4.32
CA SER A 229 -8.01 7.83 -3.30
C SER A 229 -7.43 8.02 -1.91
N THR A 230 -6.12 7.86 -1.74
CA THR A 230 -5.42 8.07 -0.46
C THR A 230 -5.54 9.52 0.01
N PHE A 231 -5.47 10.49 -0.90
CA PHE A 231 -5.74 11.90 -0.61
C PHE A 231 -7.16 12.14 -0.09
N LEU A 232 -8.17 11.63 -0.79
CA LEU A 232 -9.58 11.82 -0.43
C LEU A 232 -9.90 11.19 0.93
N ILE A 233 -9.39 9.97 1.18
CA ILE A 233 -9.52 9.26 2.45
C ILE A 233 -8.86 10.08 3.57
N THR A 234 -7.61 10.52 3.37
CA THR A 234 -6.87 11.32 4.36
C THR A 234 -7.59 12.64 4.65
N LYS A 235 -8.05 13.35 3.62
CA LYS A 235 -8.79 14.61 3.76
C LYS A 235 -10.06 14.42 4.59
N ARG A 236 -10.85 13.38 4.27
CA ARG A 236 -12.09 13.07 4.99
C ARG A 236 -11.82 12.70 6.45
N GLU A 237 -10.80 11.90 6.69
CA GLU A 237 -10.44 11.45 8.04
C GLU A 237 -9.92 12.60 8.92
N VAL A 238 -9.12 13.50 8.36
CA VAL A 238 -8.68 14.72 9.04
C VAL A 238 -9.89 15.59 9.42
N ALA A 239 -10.87 15.77 8.52
CA ALA A 239 -12.07 16.55 8.78
C ALA A 239 -12.93 15.91 9.89
N TYR A 240 -13.16 14.59 9.81
CA TYR A 240 -13.91 13.83 10.81
C TYR A 240 -13.29 13.96 12.21
N ARG A 241 -11.98 13.72 12.34
CA ARG A 241 -11.28 13.82 13.63
C ARG A 241 -11.31 15.23 14.21
N ARG A 242 -11.28 16.28 13.37
CA ARG A 242 -11.42 17.67 13.82
C ARG A 242 -12.81 17.93 14.40
N ALA A 243 -13.86 17.44 13.75
CA ALA A 243 -15.23 17.56 14.25
C ALA A 243 -15.39 16.88 15.61
N CYS A 244 -14.86 15.66 15.79
CA CYS A 244 -14.91 14.95 17.08
C CYS A 244 -14.15 15.69 18.19
N LEU A 245 -13.00 16.28 17.89
CA LEU A 245 -12.24 17.07 18.87
C LEU A 245 -12.97 18.36 19.27
N GLN A 246 -13.68 18.99 18.34
CA GLN A 246 -14.51 20.17 18.64
C GLN A 246 -15.71 19.80 19.50
N ASP A 247 -16.37 18.68 19.22
CA ASP A 247 -17.51 18.19 20.01
C ASP A 247 -17.12 17.89 21.46
N LYS A 248 -15.98 17.20 21.67
CA LYS A 248 -15.44 16.96 23.02
C LYS A 248 -15.13 18.24 23.81
N ARG A 249 -14.79 19.34 23.13
CA ARG A 249 -14.56 20.64 23.77
C ARG A 249 -15.85 21.37 24.13
N ARG A 250 -16.97 21.03 23.49
CA ARG A 250 -18.28 21.62 23.75
C ARG A 250 -19.03 20.92 24.88
N GLN A 251 -18.70 19.65 25.17
CA GLN A 251 -19.29 18.95 26.29
C GLN A 251 -18.81 19.59 27.61
N PRO A 252 -19.73 19.95 28.52
CA PRO A 252 -19.34 20.45 29.83
C PRO A 252 -18.48 19.38 30.53
N PRO A 253 -17.52 19.80 31.38
CA PRO A 253 -16.74 18.85 32.16
C PRO A 253 -17.69 17.93 32.94
N PRO A 254 -17.37 16.64 33.08
CA PRO A 254 -18.18 15.74 33.89
C PRO A 254 -18.30 16.33 35.30
N VAL A 255 -19.52 16.42 35.82
CA VAL A 255 -19.75 16.84 37.21
C VAL A 255 -19.03 15.81 38.10
N PRO A 256 -18.15 16.23 39.01
CA PRO A 256 -17.45 15.29 39.90
C PRO A 256 -18.49 14.46 40.67
N LEU A 257 -18.26 13.15 40.76
CA LEU A 257 -19.14 12.23 41.50
C LEU A 257 -19.26 12.63 42.98
N ASP A 258 -18.26 13.34 43.50
CA ASP A 258 -18.18 13.82 44.88
C ASP A 258 -19.18 14.97 45.19
N VAL A 259 -19.89 15.47 44.17
CA VAL A 259 -20.88 16.55 44.26
C VAL A 259 -22.32 16.01 44.19
N LEU A 260 -22.51 14.68 44.09
CA LEU A 260 -23.80 13.99 44.09
C LEU A 260 -24.00 13.21 45.40
#